data_AF-A0A895YKF7-F1
#
_entry.id   AF-A0A895YKF7-F1
#
_cell.length_a   1.000
_cell.length_b   1.000
_cell.length_c   1.000
_cell.angle_alpha   90.00
_cell.angle_beta   90.00
_cell.angle_gamma   90.00
#
_symmetry.space_group_name_H-M   'P 1'
#
loop_
_entity.id
_entity.type
_entity.pdbx_description
1 polymer ?
#
loop_
_entity_poly.entity_id
_entity_poly.type
_entity_poly.pdbx_seq_one_letter_code
_entity_poly.pdbx_strand_id
1 'polypeptide(L)'
;MAKDSHGGMEPDTPGRRRLRVHLGDLLVLIGAVFVVAFSFAPFVSYSPRAQESLFAFAPEISPHFSAWSPQTFMVPLTTFVVVAALLAIAAAIVRVVLGRDPHLFGFRLRQIEVGLALFLVAVLLGFVTSEKYAVFGARRISQLDPTFEPADSALDTGWGAVLMLIGSLLLLVGAVLNHFTVGPELPIGGRRRSPPPAPPSAAPAPGPPPPGPPPPGSSFGGPPPPGPPPPGPPPPGDPGGQPR
;
A
#
# COMPACT_ATOMS: atom_id res chain seq x y z
N MET A 1 -46.08 39.67 -9.70
CA MET A 1 -45.45 38.79 -10.70
C MET A 1 -44.26 38.11 -10.04
N ALA A 2 -44.46 36.89 -9.54
CA ALA A 2 -43.43 36.08 -8.91
C ALA A 2 -42.75 35.21 -9.99
N LYS A 3 -41.42 35.19 -10.01
CA LYS A 3 -40.60 34.45 -10.97
C LYS A 3 -40.14 33.17 -10.31
N ASP A 4 -40.92 32.11 -10.49
CA ASP A 4 -40.62 30.77 -10.02
C ASP A 4 -39.33 30.28 -10.69
N SER A 5 -38.24 30.36 -9.94
CA SER A 5 -36.93 29.83 -10.32
C SER A 5 -36.87 28.38 -9.85
N HIS A 6 -37.52 27.50 -10.62
CA HIS A 6 -37.24 26.07 -10.54
C HIS A 6 -35.84 25.80 -11.07
N GLY A 7 -34.85 25.98 -10.18
CA GLY A 7 -33.51 25.43 -10.35
C GLY A 7 -33.64 23.91 -10.37
N GLY A 8 -33.60 23.34 -11.57
CA GLY A 8 -33.53 21.91 -11.78
C GLY A 8 -32.33 21.35 -11.03
N MET A 9 -32.61 20.62 -9.95
CA MET A 9 -31.63 19.85 -9.21
C MET A 9 -31.25 18.68 -10.12
N GLU A 10 -30.31 18.90 -11.02
CA GLU A 10 -29.71 17.86 -11.85
C GLU A 10 -29.11 16.84 -10.88
N PRO A 11 -29.61 15.59 -10.84
CA PRO A 11 -29.17 14.61 -9.88
C PRO A 11 -27.69 14.35 -10.13
N ASP A 12 -26.88 14.85 -9.21
CA ASP A 12 -25.43 14.72 -9.17
C ASP A 12 -25.12 13.22 -9.22
N THR A 13 -24.93 12.71 -10.43
CA THR A 13 -24.89 11.29 -10.68
C THR A 13 -23.55 10.88 -10.10
N PRO A 14 -23.51 10.08 -9.02
CA PRO A 14 -22.28 9.84 -8.28
C PRO A 14 -21.24 9.32 -9.26
N GLY A 15 -20.31 10.20 -9.63
CA GLY A 15 -19.34 9.95 -10.67
C GLY A 15 -18.59 8.70 -10.26
N ARG A 16 -18.75 7.61 -11.01
CA ARG A 16 -18.08 6.32 -10.73
C ARG A 16 -16.58 6.60 -10.66
N ARG A 17 -16.06 6.73 -9.43
CA ARG A 17 -14.64 6.95 -9.18
C ARG A 17 -13.91 5.75 -9.76
N ARG A 18 -13.04 5.99 -10.73
CA ARG A 18 -12.17 4.94 -11.27
C ARG A 18 -11.21 4.56 -10.15
N LEU A 19 -11.34 3.34 -9.63
CA LEU A 19 -10.42 2.81 -8.64
C LEU A 19 -9.06 2.61 -9.32
N ARG A 20 -8.06 3.36 -8.87
CA ARG A 20 -6.67 3.20 -9.29
C ARG A 20 -5.93 2.52 -8.15
N VAL A 21 -5.23 1.44 -8.44
CA VAL A 21 -4.41 0.74 -7.45
C VAL A 21 -2.97 0.83 -7.89
N HIS A 22 -2.11 1.34 -7.01
CA HIS A 22 -0.68 1.38 -7.26
C HIS A 22 -0.10 -0.02 -7.05
N LEU A 23 0.93 -0.39 -7.82
CA LEU A 23 1.67 -1.64 -7.60
C LEU A 23 2.18 -1.75 -6.16
N GLY A 24 2.60 -0.64 -5.55
CA GLY A 24 3.02 -0.61 -4.15
C GLY A 24 1.91 -1.02 -3.18
N ASP A 25 0.67 -0.53 -3.36
CA ASP A 25 -0.49 -0.95 -2.54
C ASP A 25 -0.74 -2.46 -2.65
N LEU A 26 -0.59 -3.04 -3.84
CA LEU A 26 -0.73 -4.47 -4.05
C LEU A 26 0.35 -5.26 -3.32
N LEU A 27 1.61 -4.82 -3.41
CA LEU A 27 2.74 -5.46 -2.72
C LEU A 27 2.61 -5.40 -1.20
N VAL A 28 2.18 -4.26 -0.64
CA VAL A 28 1.88 -4.14 0.79
C VAL A 28 0.79 -5.11 1.17
N LEU A 29 -0.32 -5.13 0.43
CA LEU A 29 -1.44 -6.00 0.75
C LEU A 29 -1.04 -7.48 0.72
N ILE A 30 -0.34 -7.92 -0.34
CA ILE A 30 0.14 -9.31 -0.46
C ILE A 30 1.13 -9.63 0.66
N GLY A 31 2.11 -8.78 0.89
CA GLY A 31 3.13 -8.99 1.92
C GLY A 31 2.53 -9.07 3.33
N ALA A 32 1.61 -8.18 3.66
CA ALA A 32 0.92 -8.18 4.95
C ALA A 32 0.00 -9.38 5.11
N VAL A 33 -0.73 -9.78 4.05
CA VAL A 33 -1.55 -11.01 4.05
C VAL A 33 -0.68 -12.24 4.25
N PHE A 34 0.50 -12.31 3.63
CA PHE A 34 1.48 -13.38 3.88
C PHE A 34 1.86 -13.45 5.36
N VAL A 35 2.20 -12.31 5.98
CA VAL A 35 2.56 -12.26 7.41
C VAL A 35 1.41 -12.80 8.27
N VAL A 36 0.17 -12.36 8.02
CA VAL A 36 -1.00 -12.81 8.78
C VAL A 36 -1.29 -14.30 8.56
N ALA A 37 -1.31 -14.75 7.30
CA ALA A 37 -1.64 -16.13 6.95
C ALA A 37 -0.61 -17.12 7.53
N PHE A 38 0.69 -16.81 7.41
CA PHE A 38 1.76 -17.67 7.91
C PHE A 38 2.03 -17.52 9.41
N SER A 39 1.39 -16.58 10.10
CA SER A 39 1.42 -16.53 11.58
C SER A 39 0.82 -17.79 12.23
N PHE A 40 -0.06 -18.51 11.52
CA PHE A 40 -0.65 -19.76 11.96
C PHE A 40 0.18 -21.00 11.62
N ALA A 41 1.17 -20.86 10.74
CA ALA A 41 2.07 -21.95 10.35
C ALA A 41 3.12 -22.23 11.45
N PRO A 42 3.82 -23.38 11.39
CA PRO A 42 4.99 -23.67 12.22
C PRO A 42 6.03 -22.54 12.14
N PHE A 43 6.11 -21.76 13.21
CA PHE A 43 6.96 -20.59 13.33
C PHE A 43 8.32 -20.96 13.93
N VAL A 44 8.33 -21.86 14.91
CA VAL A 44 9.51 -22.52 15.45
C VAL A 44 9.22 -23.99 15.71
N SER A 45 10.28 -24.79 15.68
CA SER A 45 10.23 -26.22 16.00
C SER A 45 11.44 -26.62 16.81
N TYR A 46 11.33 -27.70 17.58
CA TYR A 46 12.51 -28.32 18.17
C TYR A 46 13.47 -28.80 17.09
N SER A 47 14.77 -28.87 17.43
CA SER A 47 15.76 -29.52 16.58
C SER A 47 15.37 -30.96 16.26
N PRO A 48 15.79 -31.55 15.12
CA PRO A 48 15.44 -32.93 14.76
C PRO A 48 15.74 -33.95 15.86
N ARG A 49 16.88 -33.79 16.55
CA ARG A 49 17.26 -34.64 17.68
C ARG A 49 16.31 -34.51 18.87
N ALA A 50 15.93 -33.29 19.25
CA ALA A 50 14.97 -33.07 20.31
C ALA A 50 13.55 -33.53 19.93
N GLN A 51 13.19 -33.48 18.64
CA GLN A 51 11.92 -34.05 18.16
C GLN A 51 11.88 -35.58 18.33
N GLU A 52 12.98 -36.28 18.04
CA GLU A 52 13.08 -37.72 18.25
C GLU A 52 12.89 -38.08 19.73
N SER A 53 13.58 -37.39 20.64
CA SER A 53 13.42 -37.59 22.09
C SER A 53 12.00 -37.26 22.57
N LEU A 54 11.40 -36.18 22.07
CA LEU A 54 10.02 -35.83 22.39
C LEU A 54 9.03 -36.90 21.93
N PHE A 55 9.20 -37.43 20.73
CA PHE A 55 8.35 -38.49 20.20
C PHE A 55 8.47 -39.78 21.03
N ALA A 56 9.66 -40.09 21.53
CA ALA A 56 9.90 -41.27 22.36
C ALA A 56 9.34 -41.16 23.78
N PHE A 57 9.47 -39.98 24.43
CA PHE A 57 9.22 -39.84 25.88
C PHE A 57 8.05 -38.93 26.25
N ALA A 58 7.58 -38.08 25.34
CA ALA A 58 6.50 -37.14 25.59
C ALA A 58 5.68 -36.84 24.30
N PRO A 59 5.07 -37.87 23.69
CA PRO A 59 4.38 -37.74 22.39
C PRO A 59 3.19 -36.78 22.41
N GLU A 60 2.70 -36.40 23.60
CA GLU A 60 1.65 -35.39 23.78
C GLU A 60 2.12 -33.95 23.54
N ILE A 61 3.43 -33.69 23.51
CA ILE A 61 3.99 -32.36 23.31
C ILE A 61 4.12 -32.10 21.81
N SER A 62 3.45 -31.06 21.31
CA SER A 62 3.61 -30.62 19.93
C SER A 62 5.07 -30.21 19.64
N PRO A 63 5.70 -30.75 18.57
CA PRO A 63 7.06 -30.38 18.21
C PRO A 63 7.13 -29.02 17.48
N HIS A 64 5.98 -28.49 17.09
CA HIS A 64 5.83 -27.26 16.32
C HIS A 64 4.99 -26.23 17.07
N PHE A 65 5.40 -24.98 16.99
CA PHE A 65 4.72 -23.85 17.62
C PHE A 65 4.46 -22.77 16.58
N SER A 66 3.22 -22.29 16.51
CA SER A 66 2.86 -21.13 15.69
C SER A 66 3.19 -19.82 16.41
N ALA A 67 3.05 -18.68 15.70
CA ALA A 67 3.31 -17.35 16.26
C ALA A 67 2.40 -17.00 17.45
N TRP A 68 1.30 -17.74 17.62
CA TRP A 68 0.29 -17.57 18.66
C TRP A 68 0.48 -18.50 19.87
N SER A 69 1.45 -19.41 19.82
CA SER A 69 1.59 -20.43 20.87
C SER A 69 2.10 -19.82 22.19
N PRO A 70 1.32 -19.87 23.29
CA PRO A 70 1.69 -19.28 24.59
C PRO A 70 2.96 -19.91 25.20
N GLN A 71 3.36 -21.07 24.70
CA GLN A 71 4.54 -21.82 25.15
C GLN A 71 5.84 -21.21 24.62
N THR A 72 5.76 -20.35 23.60
CA THR A 72 6.91 -19.59 23.14
C THR A 72 7.03 -18.33 24.00
N PHE A 73 8.22 -18.03 24.51
CA PHE A 73 8.52 -16.78 25.25
C PHE A 73 8.22 -15.50 24.43
N MET A 74 7.85 -15.67 23.16
CA MET A 74 7.81 -14.65 22.12
C MET A 74 6.39 -14.15 21.81
N VAL A 75 5.33 -14.70 22.43
CA VAL A 75 3.94 -14.33 22.10
C VAL A 75 3.65 -12.83 22.14
N PRO A 76 4.15 -12.03 23.11
CA PRO A 76 3.88 -10.60 23.08
C PRO A 76 4.46 -9.95 21.82
N LEU A 77 5.69 -10.30 21.45
CA LEU A 77 6.39 -9.71 20.32
C LEU A 77 5.80 -10.12 18.98
N THR A 78 5.50 -11.42 18.79
CA THR A 78 4.85 -11.92 17.56
C THR A 78 3.44 -11.37 17.39
N THR A 79 2.71 -11.15 18.49
CA THR A 79 1.39 -10.49 18.45
C THR A 79 1.51 -9.07 17.89
N PHE A 80 2.50 -8.29 18.33
CA PHE A 80 2.73 -6.95 17.76
C PHE A 80 3.06 -6.99 16.27
N VAL A 81 3.82 -7.98 15.79
CA VAL A 81 4.09 -8.18 14.35
C VAL A 81 2.80 -8.41 13.58
N VAL A 82 1.92 -9.29 14.07
CA VAL A 82 0.64 -9.57 13.38
C VAL A 82 -0.29 -8.36 13.42
N VAL A 83 -0.40 -7.66 14.55
CA VAL A 83 -1.20 -6.43 14.65
C VAL A 83 -0.67 -5.37 13.69
N ALA A 84 0.65 -5.19 13.60
CA ALA A 84 1.26 -4.25 12.66
C ALA A 84 0.98 -4.62 11.20
N ALA A 85 0.98 -5.92 10.85
CA ALA A 85 0.57 -6.39 9.53
C ALA A 85 -0.90 -6.06 9.22
N LEU A 86 -1.81 -6.27 10.19
CA LEU A 86 -3.23 -5.92 10.05
C LEU A 86 -3.43 -4.42 9.88
N LEU A 87 -2.66 -3.59 10.59
CA LEU A 87 -2.67 -2.13 10.42
C LEU A 87 -2.17 -1.72 9.03
N ALA A 88 -1.16 -2.39 8.49
CA ALA A 88 -0.70 -2.15 7.12
C ALA A 88 -1.76 -2.52 6.07
N ILE A 89 -2.49 -3.64 6.26
CA ILE A 89 -3.64 -4.01 5.43
C ILE A 89 -4.71 -2.93 5.47
N ALA A 90 -5.09 -2.50 6.68
CA ALA A 90 -6.10 -1.46 6.86
C ALA A 90 -5.68 -0.15 6.19
N ALA A 91 -4.42 0.26 6.34
CA ALA A 91 -3.86 1.44 5.69
C ALA A 91 -3.94 1.35 4.15
N ALA A 92 -3.53 0.23 3.56
CA ALA A 92 -3.60 0.02 2.12
C ALA A 92 -5.06 0.08 1.61
N ILE A 93 -6.00 -0.59 2.29
CA ILE A 93 -7.42 -0.56 1.93
C ILE A 93 -7.98 0.87 2.02
N VAL A 94 -7.68 1.60 3.10
CA VAL A 94 -8.15 2.98 3.28
C VAL A 94 -7.67 3.88 2.14
N ARG A 95 -6.41 3.76 1.68
CA ARG A 95 -5.91 4.53 0.53
C ARG A 95 -6.65 4.18 -0.75
N VAL A 96 -6.84 2.90 -1.03
CA VAL A 96 -7.55 2.43 -2.24
C VAL A 96 -9.00 2.93 -2.25
N VAL A 97 -9.69 2.88 -1.11
CA VAL A 97 -11.09 3.33 -0.98
C VAL A 97 -11.21 4.84 -1.08
N LEU A 98 -10.33 5.60 -0.40
CA LEU A 98 -10.40 7.06 -0.39
C LEU A 98 -9.87 7.70 -1.68
N GLY A 99 -8.98 7.01 -2.41
CA GLY A 99 -8.31 7.53 -3.60
C GLY A 99 -7.39 8.72 -3.32
N ARG A 100 -7.02 8.95 -2.05
CA ARG A 100 -6.12 10.02 -1.59
C ARG A 100 -5.33 9.51 -0.39
N ASP A 101 -4.20 10.15 -0.08
CA ASP A 101 -3.37 9.81 1.08
C ASP A 101 -3.85 10.54 2.34
N PRO A 102 -4.54 9.86 3.28
CA PRO A 102 -5.01 10.51 4.50
C PRO A 102 -3.84 10.82 5.44
N HIS A 103 -4.04 11.83 6.29
CA HIS A 103 -3.11 12.14 7.36
C HIS A 103 -3.68 11.60 8.67
N LEU A 104 -2.84 10.94 9.47
CA LEU A 104 -3.19 10.37 10.77
C LEU A 104 -2.13 10.85 11.78
N PHE A 105 -2.56 11.50 12.87
CA PHE A 105 -1.65 12.07 13.88
C PHE A 105 -0.54 12.98 13.32
N GLY A 106 -0.83 13.73 12.25
CA GLY A 106 0.14 14.62 11.60
C GLY A 106 1.08 13.94 10.59
N PHE A 107 1.07 12.60 10.51
CA PHE A 107 1.85 11.85 9.53
C PHE A 107 1.01 11.44 8.33
N ARG A 108 1.66 11.33 7.17
CA ARG A 108 1.03 10.71 5.99
C ARG A 108 0.92 9.21 6.22
N LEU A 109 -0.17 8.60 5.78
CA LEU A 109 -0.38 7.16 5.97
C LEU A 109 0.76 6.32 5.35
N ARG A 110 1.32 6.79 4.22
CA ARG A 110 2.53 6.19 3.60
C ARG A 110 3.76 6.18 4.52
N GLN A 111 3.95 7.19 5.35
CA GLN A 111 5.06 7.22 6.32
C GLN A 111 4.84 6.21 7.45
N ILE A 112 3.60 6.13 7.94
CA ILE A 112 3.21 5.15 8.97
C ILE A 112 3.44 3.73 8.45
N GLU A 113 3.04 3.46 7.21
CA GLU A 113 3.22 2.16 6.57
C GLU A 113 4.70 1.76 6.44
N VAL A 114 5.59 2.68 6.06
CA VAL A 114 7.04 2.42 6.05
C VAL A 114 7.55 2.11 7.47
N GLY A 115 7.09 2.85 8.47
CA GLY A 115 7.43 2.58 9.88
C GLY A 115 6.97 1.19 10.34
N LEU A 116 5.74 0.81 10.01
CA LEU A 116 5.22 -0.54 10.28
C LEU A 116 6.06 -1.60 9.55
N ALA A 117 6.35 -1.40 8.26
CA ALA A 117 7.13 -2.32 7.47
C ALA A 117 8.53 -2.57 8.04
N LEU A 118 9.24 -1.50 8.39
CA LEU A 118 10.56 -1.57 9.02
C LEU A 118 10.49 -2.29 10.36
N PHE A 119 9.47 -2.02 11.18
CA PHE A 119 9.24 -2.73 12.43
C PHE A 119 9.08 -4.24 12.22
N LEU A 120 8.21 -4.66 11.28
CA LEU A 120 8.02 -6.08 10.96
C LEU A 120 9.33 -6.74 10.52
N VAL A 121 10.04 -6.13 9.57
CA VAL A 121 11.30 -6.67 9.04
C VAL A 121 12.36 -6.77 10.15
N ALA A 122 12.54 -5.72 10.95
CA ALA A 122 13.53 -5.72 12.02
C ALA A 122 13.26 -6.81 13.07
N VAL A 123 12.00 -6.96 13.48
CA VAL A 123 11.61 -7.98 14.46
C VAL A 123 11.74 -9.39 13.89
N LEU A 124 11.24 -9.64 12.69
CA LEU A 124 11.30 -10.97 12.06
C LEU A 124 12.73 -11.35 11.68
N LEU A 125 13.54 -10.41 11.21
CA LEU A 125 14.95 -10.65 10.92
C LEU A 125 15.71 -10.98 12.20
N GLY A 126 15.57 -10.14 13.23
CA GLY A 126 16.18 -10.39 14.54
C GLY A 126 15.73 -11.72 15.14
N PHE A 127 14.47 -12.11 14.92
CA PHE A 127 13.97 -13.41 15.30
C PHE A 127 14.68 -14.54 14.54
N VAL A 128 14.74 -14.49 13.21
CA VAL A 128 15.34 -15.55 12.38
C VAL A 128 16.84 -15.72 12.66
N THR A 129 17.54 -14.64 13.02
CA THR A 129 18.98 -14.66 13.32
C THR A 129 19.32 -14.99 14.78
N SER A 130 18.34 -14.97 15.68
CA SER A 130 18.56 -15.20 17.11
C SER A 130 18.45 -16.68 17.46
N GLU A 131 19.43 -17.18 18.22
CA GLU A 131 19.36 -18.50 18.86
C GLU A 131 18.33 -18.47 19.99
N LYS A 132 17.46 -19.48 20.03
CA LYS A 132 16.34 -19.56 20.96
C LYS A 132 16.37 -20.90 21.68
N TYR A 133 16.01 -20.88 22.95
CA TYR A 133 15.98 -22.07 23.79
C TYR A 133 14.58 -22.27 24.36
N ALA A 134 14.08 -23.51 24.34
CA ALA A 134 12.76 -23.85 24.85
C ALA A 134 12.80 -24.17 26.35
N VAL A 135 12.32 -23.25 27.21
CA VAL A 135 12.37 -23.43 28.67
C VAL A 135 11.43 -24.53 29.18
N PHE A 136 10.23 -24.66 28.58
CA PHE A 136 9.17 -25.51 29.14
C PHE A 136 9.29 -27.00 28.77
N GLY A 137 9.77 -27.32 27.55
CA GLY A 137 9.97 -28.71 27.12
C GLY A 137 11.29 -29.30 27.61
N ALA A 138 12.37 -28.51 27.57
CA ALA A 138 13.72 -28.96 27.89
C ALA A 138 13.81 -29.56 29.30
N ARG A 139 13.18 -28.92 30.30
CA ARG A 139 13.23 -29.40 31.69
C ARG A 139 12.57 -30.76 31.89
N ARG A 140 11.50 -31.04 31.14
CA ARG A 140 10.80 -32.33 31.21
C ARG A 140 11.59 -33.41 30.47
N ILE A 141 12.16 -33.07 29.30
CA ILE A 141 13.03 -33.99 28.56
C ILE A 141 14.28 -34.33 29.38
N SER A 142 14.96 -33.34 29.98
CA SER A 142 16.15 -33.58 30.81
C SER A 142 15.87 -34.42 32.06
N GLN A 143 14.62 -34.49 32.52
CA GLN A 143 14.20 -35.37 33.62
C GLN A 143 13.97 -36.81 33.15
N LEU A 144 13.58 -37.01 31.90
CA LEU A 144 13.26 -38.31 31.30
C LEU A 144 14.49 -38.94 30.62
N ASP A 145 15.35 -38.11 30.04
CA ASP A 145 16.58 -38.48 29.35
C ASP A 145 17.77 -37.70 29.97
N PRO A 146 18.58 -38.34 30.83
CA PRO A 146 19.73 -37.70 31.46
C PRO A 146 20.89 -37.42 30.49
N THR A 147 20.83 -37.94 29.25
CA THR A 147 21.82 -37.64 28.21
C THR A 147 21.47 -36.41 27.38
N PHE A 148 20.26 -35.84 27.58
CA PHE A 148 19.80 -34.65 26.88
C PHE A 148 20.48 -33.40 27.43
N GLU A 149 21.34 -32.76 26.62
CA GLU A 149 22.00 -31.53 27.03
C GLU A 149 21.11 -30.31 26.80
N PRO A 150 21.22 -29.24 27.62
CA PRO A 150 20.47 -28.01 27.39
C PRO A 150 20.69 -27.39 25.99
N ALA A 151 21.86 -27.61 25.38
CA ALA A 151 22.16 -27.15 24.02
C ALA A 151 21.27 -27.84 22.96
N ASP A 152 20.82 -29.07 23.21
CA ASP A 152 19.92 -29.80 22.30
C ASP A 152 18.48 -29.22 22.32
N SER A 153 18.16 -28.35 23.29
CA SER A 153 16.86 -27.66 23.40
C SER A 153 16.71 -26.41 22.54
N ALA A 154 17.66 -26.17 21.63
CA ALA A 154 17.57 -25.10 20.66
C ALA A 154 16.30 -25.25 19.80
N LEU A 155 15.64 -24.11 19.57
CA LEU A 155 14.50 -24.01 18.68
C LEU A 155 14.97 -23.54 17.30
N ASP A 156 14.74 -24.38 16.31
CA ASP A 156 14.97 -24.05 14.92
C ASP A 156 13.85 -23.15 14.39
N THR A 157 14.25 -22.24 13.49
CA THR A 157 13.32 -21.37 12.78
C THR A 157 12.48 -22.20 11.82
N GLY A 158 11.16 -22.18 12.01
CA GLY A 158 10.22 -22.87 11.15
C GLY A 158 10.00 -22.14 9.82
N TRP A 159 9.46 -22.85 8.83
CA TRP A 159 9.17 -22.30 7.51
C TRP A 159 8.14 -21.14 7.57
N GLY A 160 7.23 -21.15 8.55
CA GLY A 160 6.27 -20.07 8.76
C GLY A 160 6.97 -18.73 9.05
N ALA A 161 8.02 -18.75 9.88
CA ALA A 161 8.80 -17.55 10.18
C ALA A 161 9.54 -17.02 8.94
N VAL A 162 10.08 -17.91 8.12
CA VAL A 162 10.75 -17.55 6.86
C VAL A 162 9.76 -16.90 5.87
N LEU A 163 8.57 -17.48 5.71
CA LEU A 163 7.55 -16.90 4.83
C LEU A 163 6.98 -15.59 5.35
N MET A 164 6.83 -15.44 6.68
CA MET A 164 6.48 -14.14 7.28
C MET A 164 7.58 -13.10 7.00
N LEU A 165 8.86 -13.47 7.10
CA LEU A 165 9.97 -12.56 6.76
C LEU A 165 9.90 -12.14 5.30
N ILE A 166 9.71 -13.08 4.36
CA ILE A 166 9.53 -12.77 2.94
C ILE A 166 8.32 -11.84 2.73
N GLY A 167 7.20 -12.12 3.38
CA GLY A 167 6.02 -11.26 3.35
C GLY A 167 6.31 -9.84 3.85
N SER A 168 7.08 -9.70 4.94
CA SER A 168 7.48 -8.40 5.47
C SER A 168 8.43 -7.63 4.55
N LEU A 169 9.31 -8.32 3.82
CA LEU A 169 10.18 -7.72 2.80
C LEU A 169 9.37 -7.21 1.60
N LEU A 170 8.39 -7.99 1.14
CA LEU A 170 7.45 -7.56 0.09
C LEU A 170 6.66 -6.32 0.54
N LEU A 171 6.19 -6.33 1.79
CA LEU A 171 5.50 -5.21 2.40
C LEU A 171 6.40 -3.97 2.43
N LEU A 172 7.65 -4.10 2.87
CA LEU A 172 8.61 -3.01 2.91
C LEU A 172 8.90 -2.43 1.52
N VAL A 173 9.14 -3.27 0.52
CA VAL A 173 9.33 -2.82 -0.87
C VAL A 173 8.09 -2.07 -1.37
N GLY A 174 6.89 -2.61 -1.12
CA GLY A 174 5.63 -1.95 -1.47
C GLY A 174 5.43 -0.60 -0.78
N ALA A 175 5.74 -0.53 0.52
CA ALA A 175 5.64 0.69 1.32
C ALA A 175 6.60 1.78 0.84
N VAL A 176 7.84 1.40 0.49
CA VAL A 176 8.86 2.31 -0.07
C VAL A 176 8.44 2.82 -1.45
N LEU A 177 7.94 1.95 -2.33
CA LEU A 177 7.41 2.36 -3.64
C LEU A 177 6.26 3.34 -3.50
N ASN A 178 5.32 3.06 -2.58
CA ASN A 178 4.23 3.97 -2.25
C ASN A 178 4.74 5.29 -1.69
N HIS A 179 5.72 5.28 -0.78
CA HIS A 179 6.29 6.49 -0.20
C HIS A 179 6.84 7.44 -1.27
N PHE A 180 7.58 6.90 -2.26
CA PHE A 180 8.17 7.69 -3.34
C PHE A 180 7.25 7.90 -4.55
N THR A 181 5.98 7.46 -4.51
CA THR A 181 5.06 7.51 -5.67
C THR A 181 5.60 6.80 -6.92
N VAL A 182 6.49 5.81 -6.76
CA VAL A 182 7.13 5.10 -7.87
C VAL A 182 6.35 3.83 -8.20
N GLY A 183 5.90 3.71 -9.45
CA GLY A 183 5.36 2.46 -9.99
C GLY A 183 4.17 2.64 -10.91
N PRO A 184 3.82 1.60 -11.70
CA PRO A 184 2.66 1.63 -12.58
C PRO A 184 1.35 1.71 -11.79
N GLU A 185 0.43 2.53 -12.27
CA GLU A 185 -0.96 2.55 -11.83
C GLU A 185 -1.76 1.51 -12.60
N LEU A 186 -2.34 0.53 -11.90
CA LEU A 186 -3.20 -0.47 -12.50
C LEU A 186 -4.66 0.01 -12.40
N PRO A 187 -5.35 0.25 -13.52
CA PRO A 187 -6.77 0.60 -13.48
C PRO A 187 -7.58 -0.66 -13.15
N ILE A 188 -8.11 -0.76 -11.93
CA ILE A 188 -8.99 -1.87 -11.53
C ILE A 188 -10.44 -1.46 -11.81
N GLY A 189 -11.08 -2.12 -12.79
CA GLY A 189 -12.54 -2.07 -12.93
C GLY A 189 -13.13 -1.00 -13.85
N GLY A 190 -12.35 -0.39 -14.75
CA GLY A 190 -12.91 0.40 -15.84
C GLY A 190 -13.16 -0.47 -17.06
N ARG A 191 -14.39 -0.98 -17.30
CA ARG A 191 -14.81 -1.24 -18.69
C ARG A 191 -14.48 0.05 -19.45
N ARG A 192 -13.60 -0.01 -20.45
CA ARG A 192 -13.43 1.10 -21.39
C ARG A 192 -14.84 1.41 -21.88
N ARG A 193 -15.50 2.43 -21.32
CA ARG A 193 -16.67 3.00 -21.97
C ARG A 193 -16.10 3.42 -23.31
N SER A 194 -16.54 2.75 -24.37
CA SER A 194 -16.33 3.23 -25.72
C SER A 194 -16.61 4.73 -25.69
N PRO A 195 -15.77 5.57 -26.32
CA PRO A 195 -16.05 6.99 -26.40
C PRO A 195 -17.53 7.14 -26.79
N PRO A 196 -18.29 8.04 -26.13
CA PRO A 196 -19.68 8.26 -26.51
C PRO A 196 -19.70 8.42 -28.04
N PRO A 197 -20.66 7.78 -28.74
CA PRO A 197 -20.75 7.93 -30.18
C PRO A 197 -20.67 9.42 -30.48
N ALA A 198 -19.81 9.79 -31.43
CA ALA A 198 -19.64 11.18 -31.82
C ALA A 198 -21.05 11.77 -32.01
N PRO A 199 -21.35 12.94 -31.42
CA PRO A 199 -22.65 13.56 -31.63
C PRO A 199 -22.91 13.58 -33.14
N PRO A 200 -24.13 13.23 -33.61
CA PRO A 200 -24.43 13.24 -35.03
C PRO A 200 -23.95 14.57 -35.57
N SER A 201 -22.99 14.53 -36.50
CA SER A 201 -22.37 15.71 -37.08
C SER A 201 -23.52 16.64 -37.44
N ALA A 202 -23.60 17.80 -36.75
CA ALA A 202 -24.63 18.77 -37.03
C ALA A 202 -24.63 18.97 -38.54
N ALA A 203 -25.80 18.75 -39.17
CA ALA A 203 -25.94 18.93 -40.60
C ALA A 203 -25.32 20.29 -40.95
N PRO A 204 -24.56 20.40 -42.07
CA PRO A 204 -23.93 21.64 -42.47
C PRO A 204 -24.94 22.77 -42.34
N ALA A 205 -24.67 23.73 -41.46
CA ALA A 205 -25.49 24.92 -41.36
C ALA A 205 -25.58 25.50 -42.78
N PRO A 206 -26.79 25.92 -43.23
CA PRO A 206 -26.93 26.61 -44.51
C PRO A 206 -25.87 27.70 -44.58
N GLY A 207 -25.01 27.64 -45.60
CA GLY A 207 -23.90 28.58 -45.75
C GLY A 207 -24.43 30.01 -45.65
N PRO A 208 -23.63 30.94 -45.08
CA PRO A 208 -24.01 32.35 -45.07
C PRO A 208 -24.36 32.78 -46.50
N PRO A 209 -25.43 33.57 -46.68
CA PRO A 209 -25.81 34.06 -48.00
C PRO A 209 -24.61 34.78 -48.63
N PRO A 210 -24.41 34.66 -49.96
CA PRO A 210 -23.29 35.30 -50.64
C PRO A 210 -23.26 36.79 -50.31
N PRO A 211 -22.07 37.36 -50.01
CA PRO A 211 -21.94 38.79 -49.75
C PRO A 211 -22.54 39.57 -50.92
N GLY A 212 -23.45 40.48 -50.62
CA GLY A 212 -23.94 41.43 -51.62
C GLY A 212 -22.78 42.25 -52.19
N PRO A 213 -22.89 42.71 -53.45
CA PRO A 213 -21.87 43.54 -54.06
C PRO A 213 -21.63 44.80 -53.20
N PRO A 214 -20.37 45.20 -52.96
CA PRO A 214 -20.07 46.39 -52.18
C PRO A 214 -20.64 47.63 -52.90
N PRO A 215 -21.25 48.58 -52.15
CA PRO A 215 -21.67 49.84 -52.73
C PRO A 215 -20.46 50.62 -53.26
N PRO A 216 -20.55 51.25 -54.44
CA PRO A 216 -19.45 52.06 -54.97
C PRO A 216 -19.29 53.31 -54.10
N GLY A 217 -18.17 53.42 -53.38
CA GLY A 217 -17.75 54.71 -52.81
C GLY A 217 -17.15 54.76 -51.40
N SER A 218 -17.01 53.67 -50.65
CA SER A 218 -16.42 53.73 -49.30
C SER A 218 -14.95 53.31 -49.27
N SER A 219 -14.05 54.18 -49.72
CA SER A 219 -12.63 54.12 -49.32
C SER A 219 -12.49 54.65 -47.89
N PHE A 220 -12.89 53.87 -46.89
CA PHE A 220 -12.56 54.17 -45.51
C PHE A 220 -11.30 53.39 -45.13
N GLY A 221 -10.19 54.12 -45.01
CA GLY A 221 -8.98 53.65 -44.37
C GLY A 221 -9.30 53.26 -42.93
N GLY A 222 -9.38 51.96 -42.66
CA GLY A 222 -9.47 51.44 -41.31
C GLY A 222 -8.15 51.70 -40.56
N PRO A 223 -8.20 51.94 -39.24
CA PRO A 223 -7.00 52.08 -38.43
C PRO A 223 -6.16 50.79 -38.48
N PRO A 224 -4.83 50.90 -38.39
CA PRO A 224 -3.94 49.75 -38.43
C PRO A 224 -4.24 48.79 -37.26
N PRO A 225 -4.03 47.48 -37.46
CA PRO A 225 -4.27 46.48 -36.43
C PRO A 225 -3.39 46.76 -35.18
N PRO A 226 -3.90 46.48 -33.96
CA PRO A 226 -3.13 46.62 -32.73
C PRO A 226 -1.84 45.81 -32.81
N GLY A 227 -0.71 46.45 -32.49
CA GLY A 227 0.59 45.79 -32.42
C GLY A 227 0.63 44.72 -31.31
N PRO A 228 1.53 43.73 -31.42
CA PRO A 228 1.71 42.71 -30.40
C PRO A 228 2.10 43.34 -29.05
N PRO A 229 1.61 42.80 -27.91
CA PRO A 229 1.93 43.31 -26.60
C PRO A 229 3.44 43.20 -26.32
N PRO A 230 4.05 44.20 -25.66
CA PRO A 230 5.46 44.15 -25.30
C PRO A 230 5.75 42.96 -24.36
N PRO A 231 6.94 42.34 -24.46
CA PRO A 231 7.37 41.30 -23.54
C PRO A 231 7.28 41.77 -22.09
N GLY A 232 6.64 40.98 -21.24
CA GLY A 232 6.55 41.27 -19.81
C GLY A 232 7.92 41.30 -19.14
N PRO A 233 8.08 42.07 -18.04
CA PRO A 233 9.33 42.09 -17.30
C PRO A 233 9.67 40.71 -16.72
N PRO A 234 10.97 40.35 -16.65
CA PRO A 234 11.39 39.10 -16.05
C PRO A 234 10.96 39.03 -14.58
N PRO A 235 10.60 37.84 -14.08
CA PRO A 235 10.22 37.65 -12.68
C PRO A 235 11.37 38.09 -11.76
N PRO A 236 11.08 38.74 -10.62
CA PRO A 236 12.09 39.10 -9.63
C PRO A 236 12.86 37.85 -9.19
N GLY A 237 14.18 37.85 -9.37
CA GLY A 237 15.05 36.79 -8.90
C GLY A 237 14.96 36.70 -7.38
N ASP A 238 14.65 35.50 -6.88
CA ASP A 238 14.47 35.21 -5.46
C ASP A 238 15.83 35.28 -4.72
N PRO A 239 16.08 36.31 -3.88
CA PRO A 239 17.36 36.47 -3.20
C PRO A 239 17.32 35.70 -1.87
N GLY A 240 17.31 34.36 -1.94
CA GLY A 240 17.08 33.55 -0.73
C GLY A 240 17.83 32.23 -0.59
N GLY A 241 18.57 31.80 -1.61
CA GLY A 241 19.29 30.52 -1.56
C GLY A 241 20.62 30.59 -0.82
N GLN A 242 20.61 30.75 0.51
CA GLN A 242 21.78 30.40 1.32
C GLN A 242 21.77 28.89 1.60
N PRO A 243 22.84 28.15 1.23
CA PRO A 243 23.00 26.76 1.62
C PRO A 243 23.32 26.67 3.12
N ARG A 244 22.63 25.77 3.82
CA ARG A 244 23.04 25.24 5.13
C ARG A 244 23.64 23.86 4.94
#